data_AF-A0A1H4SPC8-F1
#
_entry.id   AF-A0A1H4SPC8-F1
#
_cell.length_a   1.000
_cell.length_b   1.000
_cell.length_c   1.000
_cell.angle_alpha   90.00
_cell.angle_beta   90.00
_cell.angle_gamma   90.00
#
_symmetry.space_group_name_H-M   'P 1'
#
loop_
_entity.id
_entity.type
_entity.pdbx_description
1 polymer ?
#
loop_
_entity_poly.entity_id
_entity_poly.type
_entity_poly.pdbx_seq_one_letter_code
_entity_poly.pdbx_strand_id
1 'polypeptide(L)'
;MRIVDRKTFLSLPAGTIFAKFAAQRPGYVDYMHGEVVIKGETVADDFVVQDLFPWFDECSDTDMWMAATDQALLGVETPPMDYESDNRDALFDEAQLFAVWSKEDAERLVARLQKALVDGYS
;
A
#
# COMPACT_ATOMS: atom_id res chain seq x y z
N MET A 1 14.66 -2.06 -6.48
CA MET A 1 13.44 -2.90 -6.57
C MET A 1 13.78 -4.31 -7.06
N ARG A 2 13.03 -5.33 -6.63
CA ARG A 2 13.05 -6.71 -7.16
C ARG A 2 11.65 -7.28 -7.24
N ILE A 3 11.40 -8.20 -8.19
CA ILE A 3 10.15 -8.99 -8.24
C ILE A 3 10.38 -10.32 -7.52
N VAL A 4 9.49 -10.68 -6.61
CA VAL A 4 9.57 -11.93 -5.82
C VAL A 4 8.28 -12.71 -5.88
N ASP A 5 8.36 -14.02 -5.66
CA ASP A 5 7.19 -14.89 -5.53
C ASP A 5 6.50 -14.77 -4.16
N ARG A 6 5.30 -15.35 -4.05
CA ARG A 6 4.51 -15.40 -2.81
C ARG A 6 5.30 -15.94 -1.61
N LYS A 7 6.00 -17.06 -1.77
CA LYS A 7 6.74 -17.69 -0.66
C LYS A 7 7.83 -16.78 -0.12
N THR A 8 8.60 -16.17 -1.01
CA THR A 8 9.66 -15.22 -0.68
C THR A 8 9.06 -14.00 -0.01
N PHE A 9 7.97 -13.44 -0.56
CA PHE A 9 7.29 -12.26 -0.02
C PHE A 9 6.78 -12.48 1.41
N LEU A 10 6.10 -13.60 1.68
CA LEU A 10 5.58 -13.90 3.02
C LEU A 10 6.69 -14.08 4.07
N SER A 11 7.92 -14.39 3.65
CA SER A 11 9.09 -14.45 4.54
C SER A 11 9.72 -13.10 4.86
N LEU A 12 9.31 -12.02 4.16
CA LEU A 12 9.85 -10.68 4.41
C LEU A 12 9.27 -10.07 5.69
N PRO A 13 10.07 -9.28 6.43
CA PRO A 13 9.61 -8.65 7.66
C PRO A 13 8.48 -7.65 7.40
N ALA A 14 7.69 -7.36 8.43
CA ALA A 14 6.81 -6.20 8.46
C ALA A 14 7.61 -4.90 8.24
N GLY A 15 6.94 -3.88 7.69
CA GLY A 15 7.56 -2.64 7.21
C GLY A 15 8.16 -2.73 5.80
N THR A 16 7.97 -3.84 5.08
CA THR A 16 8.44 -3.96 3.69
C THR A 16 7.55 -3.15 2.75
N ILE A 17 8.14 -2.19 2.01
CA ILE A 17 7.43 -1.44 0.96
C ILE A 17 7.30 -2.30 -0.29
N PHE A 18 6.06 -2.49 -0.76
CA PHE A 18 5.77 -3.38 -1.88
C PHE A 18 4.55 -2.94 -2.69
N ALA A 19 4.35 -3.61 -3.83
CA ALA A 19 3.13 -3.54 -4.62
C ALA A 19 2.86 -4.94 -5.19
N LYS A 20 1.58 -5.32 -5.34
CA LYS A 20 1.23 -6.52 -6.11
C LYS A 20 1.69 -6.33 -7.55
N PHE A 21 2.50 -7.26 -8.05
CA PHE A 21 2.96 -7.28 -9.43
C PHE A 21 2.13 -8.30 -10.20
N ALA A 22 1.76 -7.97 -11.43
CA ALA A 22 0.89 -8.83 -12.22
C ALA A 22 1.46 -10.26 -12.35
N ALA A 23 0.61 -11.26 -12.13
CA ALA A 23 0.96 -12.66 -12.37
C ALA A 23 1.24 -12.86 -13.86
N GLN A 24 2.34 -13.55 -14.19
CA GLN A 24 2.79 -13.70 -15.57
C GLN A 24 2.02 -14.80 -16.28
N ARG A 25 1.73 -14.59 -17.57
CA ARG A 25 1.00 -15.55 -18.41
C ARG A 25 1.91 -16.06 -19.52
N PRO A 26 1.78 -17.32 -19.97
CA PRO A 26 2.55 -17.81 -21.10
C PRO A 26 2.34 -16.95 -22.35
N GLY A 27 3.44 -16.51 -22.96
CA GLY A 27 3.41 -15.69 -24.19
C GLY A 27 3.10 -14.21 -23.99
N TYR A 28 2.94 -13.73 -22.76
CA TYR A 28 2.72 -12.32 -22.45
C TYR A 28 3.44 -11.90 -21.17
N VAL A 29 4.23 -10.83 -21.24
CA VAL A 29 4.86 -10.25 -20.07
C VAL A 29 4.05 -9.04 -19.63
N ASP A 30 3.49 -9.11 -18.43
CA ASP A 30 2.78 -7.99 -17.81
C ASP A 30 3.76 -7.21 -16.94
N TYR A 31 3.97 -5.94 -17.25
CA TYR A 31 4.88 -5.05 -16.53
C TYR A 31 4.17 -4.19 -15.47
N MET A 32 2.87 -4.39 -15.26
CA MET A 32 2.07 -3.58 -14.36
C MET A 32 2.22 -4.04 -12.91
N HIS A 33 2.17 -3.06 -12.01
CA HIS A 33 2.00 -3.26 -10.58
C HIS A 33 0.83 -2.41 -10.08
N GLY A 34 0.23 -2.86 -8.98
CA GLY A 34 -0.80 -2.11 -8.28
C GLY A 34 -0.23 -0.96 -7.44
N GLU A 35 -1.01 -0.57 -6.46
CA GLU A 35 -0.66 0.46 -5.49
C GLU A 35 0.56 0.06 -4.64
N VAL A 36 1.36 1.07 -4.27
CA VAL A 36 2.48 0.90 -3.35
C VAL A 36 1.95 1.01 -1.92
N VAL A 37 2.21 -0.03 -1.15
CA VAL A 37 1.69 -0.23 0.19
C VAL A 37 2.80 -0.76 1.11
N ILE A 38 2.51 -0.86 2.40
CA ILE A 38 3.43 -1.38 3.41
C ILE A 38 2.92 -2.76 3.86
N LYS A 39 3.82 -3.74 3.84
CA LYS A 39 3.56 -5.08 4.37
C LYS A 39 3.61 -5.02 5.90
N GLY A 40 2.55 -5.44 6.57
CA GLY A 40 2.52 -5.74 8.00
C GLY A 40 2.96 -7.18 8.30
N GLU A 41 2.46 -7.71 9.42
CA GLU A 41 2.78 -9.07 9.87
C GLU A 41 2.22 -10.14 8.92
N THR A 42 2.97 -11.23 8.77
CA THR A 42 2.49 -12.42 8.06
C THR A 42 1.59 -13.23 8.98
N VAL A 43 0.39 -13.59 8.51
CA VAL A 43 -0.60 -14.36 9.27
C VAL A 43 -0.96 -15.61 8.48
N ALA A 44 -0.35 -16.73 8.86
CA ALA A 44 -0.43 -18.00 8.13
C ALA A 44 0.03 -17.85 6.66
N ASP A 45 -0.88 -18.05 5.70
CA ASP A 45 -0.62 -17.95 4.27
C ASP A 45 -1.03 -16.60 3.67
N ASP A 46 -1.37 -15.63 4.53
CA ASP A 46 -1.79 -14.28 4.21
C ASP A 46 -0.94 -13.25 5.00
N PHE A 47 -1.25 -11.97 4.86
CA PHE A 47 -0.54 -10.91 5.55
C PHE A 47 -1.42 -9.67 5.78
N VAL A 48 -0.98 -8.83 6.71
CA VAL A 48 -1.55 -7.50 6.96
C VAL A 48 -0.97 -6.51 5.97
N VAL A 49 -1.80 -5.61 5.44
CA VAL A 49 -1.42 -4.54 4.52
C VAL A 49 -1.85 -3.19 5.09
N GLN A 50 -1.01 -2.19 4.87
CA GLN A 50 -1.23 -0.82 5.28
C GLN A 50 -1.04 0.09 4.06
N ASP A 51 -2.04 0.91 3.77
CA ASP A 51 -2.06 1.80 2.62
C ASP A 51 -1.25 3.08 2.91
N LEU A 52 -0.56 3.60 1.89
CA LEU A 52 0.14 4.90 2.02
C LEU A 52 -0.84 6.09 2.02
N PHE A 53 -2.05 5.89 1.50
CA PHE A 53 -3.15 6.84 1.54
C PHE A 53 -4.37 6.11 2.12
N PRO A 54 -4.44 6.01 3.45
CA PRO A 54 -5.36 5.12 4.15
C PRO A 54 -6.77 5.71 4.24
N TRP A 55 -7.59 5.15 5.13
CA TRP A 55 -8.92 5.68 5.40
C TRP A 55 -8.88 6.94 6.27
N PHE A 56 -10.02 7.63 6.39
CA PHE A 56 -10.17 8.77 7.29
C PHE A 56 -10.16 8.25 8.74
N ASP A 57 -9.66 9.06 9.66
CA ASP A 57 -9.74 8.79 11.09
C ASP A 57 -11.20 8.63 11.52
N GLU A 58 -11.41 7.75 12.50
CA GLU A 58 -12.73 7.31 12.99
C GLU A 58 -13.65 6.68 11.93
N CYS A 59 -13.17 6.37 10.72
CA CYS A 59 -13.96 5.76 9.65
C CYS A 59 -13.92 4.23 9.71
N SER A 60 -14.94 3.60 10.29
CA SER A 60 -14.97 2.14 10.47
C SER A 60 -15.61 1.35 9.33
N ASP A 61 -16.28 2.02 8.40
CA ASP A 61 -16.99 1.36 7.30
C ASP A 61 -17.09 2.22 6.04
N THR A 62 -17.51 1.57 4.94
CA THR A 62 -17.61 2.21 3.63
C THR A 62 -18.64 3.33 3.58
N ASP A 63 -19.72 3.24 4.38
CA ASP A 63 -20.76 4.28 4.39
C ASP A 63 -20.22 5.58 5.00
N MET A 64 -19.45 5.48 6.08
CA MET A 64 -18.73 6.62 6.67
C MET A 64 -17.70 7.21 5.69
N TRP A 65 -16.96 6.35 4.97
CA TRP A 65 -15.97 6.79 3.98
C TRP A 65 -16.62 7.56 2.84
N MET A 66 -17.74 7.05 2.31
CA MET A 66 -18.52 7.70 1.27
C MET A 66 -19.07 9.04 1.75
N ALA A 67 -19.63 9.09 2.96
CA ALA A 67 -20.16 10.32 3.53
C ALA A 67 -19.07 11.40 3.70
N ALA A 68 -17.89 11.05 4.21
CA ALA A 68 -16.76 11.97 4.33
C ALA A 68 -16.26 12.44 2.95
N THR A 69 -16.22 11.55 1.96
CA THR A 69 -15.85 11.89 0.59
C THR A 69 -16.86 12.84 -0.06
N ASP A 70 -18.16 12.63 0.16
CA ASP A 70 -19.22 13.53 -0.32
C ASP A 70 -19.08 14.93 0.29
N GLN A 71 -18.70 15.04 1.57
CA GLN A 71 -18.38 16.33 2.20
C GLN A 71 -17.16 16.99 1.55
N ALA A 72 -16.10 16.22 1.26
CA ALA A 72 -14.90 16.71 0.57
C ALA A 72 -15.23 17.31 -0.81
N LEU A 73 -16.12 16.65 -1.56
CA LEU A 73 -16.57 17.13 -2.89
C LEU A 73 -17.31 18.47 -2.82
N LEU A 74 -17.89 18.81 -1.66
CA LEU A 74 -18.53 20.08 -1.39
C LEU A 74 -17.54 21.15 -0.86
N GLY A 75 -16.25 20.81 -0.74
CA GLY A 75 -15.21 21.68 -0.20
C GLY A 75 -15.22 21.76 1.33
N VAL A 76 -15.93 20.86 2.01
CA VAL A 76 -15.89 20.75 3.47
C VAL A 76 -14.64 19.97 3.86
N GLU A 77 -13.95 20.45 4.89
CA GLU A 77 -12.77 19.78 5.44
C GLU A 77 -13.14 18.39 5.96
N THR A 78 -12.41 17.37 5.51
CA THR A 78 -12.58 15.99 5.96
C THR A 78 -11.82 15.75 7.27
N PRO A 79 -12.16 14.69 8.01
CA PRO A 79 -11.27 14.21 9.07
C PRO A 79 -9.85 13.95 8.53
N PRO A 80 -8.83 13.94 9.42
CA PRO A 80 -7.47 13.51 9.07
C PRO A 80 -7.46 12.08 8.52
N MET A 81 -6.36 11.68 7.87
CA MET A 81 -6.15 10.29 7.44
C MET A 81 -5.60 9.46 8.61
N ASP A 82 -6.04 8.21 8.76
CA ASP A 82 -5.55 7.27 9.77
C ASP A 82 -4.40 6.42 9.25
N TYR A 83 -3.18 6.90 9.50
CA TYR A 83 -1.94 6.21 9.13
C TYR A 83 -1.61 4.99 9.97
N GLU A 84 -2.39 4.63 10.98
CA GLU A 84 -2.19 3.42 11.78
C GLU A 84 -3.24 2.32 11.46
N SER A 85 -4.15 2.60 10.53
CA SER A 85 -5.12 1.61 10.04
C SER A 85 -4.45 0.52 9.20
N ASP A 86 -4.86 -0.73 9.43
CA ASP A 86 -4.40 -1.89 8.68
C ASP A 86 -5.55 -2.81 8.26
N ASN A 87 -5.31 -3.63 7.24
CA ASN A 87 -6.29 -4.55 6.69
C ASN A 87 -5.64 -5.91 6.36
N ARG A 88 -6.45 -6.95 6.17
CA ARG A 88 -5.99 -8.23 5.60
C ARG A 88 -5.98 -8.13 4.07
N ASP A 89 -4.89 -8.55 3.43
CA ASP A 89 -4.79 -8.53 1.97
C ASP A 89 -5.76 -9.53 1.31
N ALA A 90 -6.00 -10.67 1.97
CA ALA A 90 -6.74 -11.80 1.43
C ALA A 90 -6.03 -12.45 0.22
N LEU A 91 -4.79 -12.89 0.44
CA LEU A 91 -3.91 -13.47 -0.57
C LEU A 91 -4.36 -14.86 -1.07
N PHE A 92 -5.24 -14.90 -2.06
CA PHE A 92 -5.77 -16.15 -2.63
C PHE A 92 -4.98 -16.71 -3.83
N ASP A 93 -4.30 -15.87 -4.60
CA ASP A 93 -3.58 -16.31 -5.81
C ASP A 93 -2.17 -16.84 -5.45
N GLU A 94 -1.95 -18.13 -5.69
CA GLU A 94 -0.65 -18.77 -5.46
C GLU A 94 0.45 -18.27 -6.40
N ALA A 95 0.09 -17.81 -7.60
CA ALA A 95 1.02 -17.29 -8.59
C ALA A 95 1.29 -15.78 -8.42
N GLN A 96 0.74 -15.15 -7.38
CA GLN A 96 0.93 -13.73 -7.10
C GLN A 96 2.41 -13.38 -6.96
N LEU A 97 2.83 -12.36 -7.72
CA LEU A 97 4.16 -11.76 -7.63
C LEU A 97 4.11 -10.43 -6.89
N PHE A 98 5.25 -10.02 -6.34
CA PHE A 98 5.35 -8.78 -5.59
C PHE A 98 6.57 -7.98 -6.04
N ALA A 99 6.37 -6.71 -6.35
CA ALA A 99 7.46 -5.75 -6.52
C ALA A 99 7.84 -5.23 -5.13
N VAL A 100 9.09 -5.43 -4.73
CA VAL A 100 9.62 -5.05 -3.43
C VAL A 100 10.74 -4.03 -3.61
N TRP A 101 10.62 -2.90 -2.94
CA TRP A 101 11.63 -1.84 -2.97
C TRP A 101 12.76 -2.14 -1.98
N SER A 102 13.97 -1.73 -2.34
CA SER A 102 15.12 -1.90 -1.44
C SER A 102 15.06 -0.88 -0.31
N LYS A 103 15.86 -1.08 0.74
CA LYS A 103 16.06 -0.07 1.78
C LYS A 103 16.54 1.26 1.19
N GLU A 104 17.46 1.23 0.24
CA GLU A 104 17.98 2.43 -0.42
C GLU A 104 16.89 3.16 -1.22
N ASP A 105 16.02 2.41 -1.91
CA ASP A 105 14.88 2.99 -2.62
C ASP A 105 13.92 3.69 -1.62
N ALA A 106 13.66 3.05 -0.48
CA ALA A 106 12.81 3.60 0.58
C ALA A 106 13.40 4.88 1.19
N GLU A 107 14.71 4.90 1.49
CA GLU A 107 15.41 6.09 2.00
C GLU A 107 15.31 7.27 1.01
N ARG A 108 15.45 7.00 -0.29
CA ARG A 108 15.29 8.02 -1.34
C ARG A 108 13.85 8.53 -1.44
N LEU A 109 12.86 7.65 -1.29
CA LEU A 109 11.44 8.05 -1.27
C LEU A 109 11.16 8.96 -0.06
N VAL A 110 11.63 8.60 1.13
CA VAL A 110 11.47 9.42 2.34
C VAL A 110 12.04 10.83 2.13
N ALA A 111 13.26 10.92 1.59
CA ALA A 111 13.88 12.22 1.29
C ALA A 111 13.05 13.04 0.29
N ARG A 112 12.46 12.39 -0.73
CA ARG A 112 11.59 13.06 -1.71
C ARG A 112 10.29 13.57 -1.09
N LEU A 113 9.67 12.81 -0.19
CA LEU A 113 8.44 13.18 0.51
C LEU A 113 8.68 14.33 1.49
N GLN A 114 9.76 14.27 2.27
CA GLN A 114 10.18 15.37 3.15
C GLN A 114 10.40 16.67 2.38
N LYS A 115 11.04 16.59 1.20
CA LYS A 115 11.18 17.75 0.32
C LYS A 115 9.83 18.26 -0.19
N ALA A 116 8.92 17.37 -0.58
CA ALA A 116 7.58 17.75 -1.05
C ALA A 116 6.79 18.49 0.03
N LEU A 117 6.90 18.05 1.29
CA LEU A 117 6.25 18.68 2.44
C LEU A 117 6.69 20.14 2.58
N VAL A 118 8.00 20.39 2.50
CA VAL A 118 8.52 21.77 2.57
C VAL A 118 8.09 22.59 1.36
N ASP A 119 8.31 22.08 0.14
CA ASP A 119 8.06 22.85 -1.08
C ASP A 119 6.56 23.15 -1.31
N GLY A 120 5.65 22.25 -0.93
CA GLY A 120 4.22 22.33 -1.25
C GLY A 120 3.33 22.92 -0.16
N TYR A 121 3.82 23.05 1.08
CA TYR A 121 3.02 23.46 2.23
C TYR A 121 3.71 24.57 3.07
N SER A 122 4.67 25.29 2.48
CA SER A 122 5.30 26.48 3.09
C SER A 122 4.63 27.79 2.70
#